data_AF-A0A514ZXA3-F1
#
_entry.id   AF-A0A514ZXA3-F1
#
_cell.length_a   1.000
_cell.length_b   1.000
_cell.length_c   1.000
_cell.angle_alpha   90.00
_cell.angle_beta   90.00
_cell.angle_gamma   90.00
#
_symmetry.space_group_name_H-M   'P 1'
#
loop_
_entity.id
_entity.type
_entity.pdbx_description
1 polymer ?
#
loop_
_entity_poly.entity_id
_entity_poly.type
_entity_poly.pdbx_seq_one_letter_code
_entity_poly.pdbx_strand_id
1 'polypeptide(L)'
;MTYNFDVRGNLSPYELIRIDSLEEFEQIFVTPFPLSGTRLSIYTGLLEYIEALGDTLNQVTYTGSWQLWIDGSFTTNKLNPNDVDILSLLDDEASIRQNKDLFEPLFAQNAFQTYQTDSYFLLNNDTAQ
;
A
#
# COMPACT_ATOMS: atom_id res chain seq x y z
N MET A 1 15.35 -4.97 -13.45
CA MET A 1 14.13 -5.15 -14.26
C MET A 1 13.77 -3.77 -14.82
N THR A 2 13.20 -3.65 -16.03
CA THR A 2 12.82 -2.34 -16.58
C THR A 2 11.31 -2.21 -16.57
N TYR A 3 10.79 -1.34 -15.71
CA TYR A 3 9.35 -1.05 -15.60
C TYR A 3 8.96 0.00 -16.64
N ASN A 4 7.86 -0.24 -17.35
CA ASN A 4 7.34 0.70 -18.35
C ASN A 4 5.82 0.75 -18.30
N PHE A 5 5.24 1.85 -18.78
CA PHE A 5 3.80 1.94 -19.02
C PHE A 5 3.49 1.65 -20.49
N ASP A 6 2.47 0.83 -20.73
CA ASP A 6 1.99 0.53 -22.08
C ASP A 6 1.26 1.74 -22.71
N VAL A 7 0.78 1.56 -23.95
CA VAL A 7 0.03 2.62 -24.67
C VAL A 7 -1.29 3.00 -24.00
N ARG A 8 -1.78 2.20 -23.06
CA ARG A 8 -3.00 2.44 -22.28
C ARG A 8 -2.68 2.98 -20.87
N GLY A 9 -1.40 3.09 -20.52
CA GLY A 9 -0.94 3.57 -19.23
C GLY A 9 -0.80 2.52 -18.14
N ASN A 10 -0.96 1.24 -18.45
CA ASN A 10 -0.83 0.16 -17.48
C ASN A 10 0.64 -0.21 -17.30
N LEU A 11 1.02 -0.56 -16.07
CA LEU A 11 2.36 -1.03 -15.74
C LEU A 11 2.65 -2.36 -16.45
N SER A 12 3.87 -2.48 -16.97
CA SER A 12 4.41 -3.69 -17.59
C SER A 12 5.76 -4.04 -16.97
N PRO A 13 6.08 -5.33 -16.78
CA PRO A 13 5.32 -6.53 -17.21
C PRO A 13 3.99 -6.73 -16.46
N TYR A 14 3.03 -7.43 -17.09
CA TYR A 14 1.69 -7.72 -16.53
C TYR A 14 1.74 -8.91 -15.55
N GLU A 15 2.57 -8.79 -14.53
CA GLU A 15 2.78 -9.80 -13.51
C GLU A 15 2.87 -9.16 -12.13
N LEU A 16 2.95 -9.98 -11.08
CA LEU A 16 3.23 -9.46 -9.74
C LEU A 16 4.66 -8.96 -9.68
N ILE A 17 4.80 -7.64 -9.55
CA ILE A 17 6.09 -6.99 -9.42
C ILE A 17 6.39 -6.85 -7.92
N ARG A 18 7.46 -7.53 -7.50
CA ARG A 18 7.98 -7.39 -6.15
C ARG A 18 8.88 -6.16 -6.07
N ILE A 19 8.57 -5.27 -5.14
CA ILE A 19 9.36 -4.09 -4.81
C ILE A 19 9.79 -4.23 -3.35
N ASP A 20 11.10 -4.27 -3.13
CA ASP A 20 11.67 -4.54 -1.80
C ASP A 20 12.05 -3.27 -1.03
N SER A 21 11.92 -2.08 -1.63
CA SER A 21 12.24 -0.81 -0.97
C SER A 21 11.31 0.34 -1.36
N LEU A 22 11.10 1.27 -0.42
CA LEU A 22 10.32 2.49 -0.64
C LEU A 22 11.00 3.45 -1.62
N GLU A 23 12.34 3.41 -1.70
CA GLU A 23 13.12 4.17 -2.67
C GLU A 23 12.84 3.68 -4.10
N GLU A 24 12.89 2.36 -4.33
CA GLU A 24 12.52 1.79 -5.64
C GLU A 24 11.08 2.15 -6.01
N PHE A 25 10.15 2.06 -5.06
CA PHE A 25 8.75 2.45 -5.28
C PHE A 25 8.62 3.92 -5.72
N GLU A 26 9.31 4.85 -5.03
CA GLU A 26 9.32 6.27 -5.37
C GLU A 26 9.90 6.52 -6.77
N GLN A 27 11.01 5.86 -7.11
CA GLN A 27 11.68 5.98 -8.40
C GLN A 27 10.81 5.50 -9.58
N ILE A 28 9.84 4.61 -9.34
CA ILE A 28 8.93 4.11 -10.37
C ILE A 28 7.67 4.97 -10.46
N PHE A 29 7.06 5.30 -9.33
CA PHE A 29 5.69 5.85 -9.29
C PHE A 29 5.62 7.34 -8.94
N VAL A 30 6.70 7.98 -8.50
CA VAL A 30 6.68 9.39 -8.07
C VAL A 30 7.67 10.22 -8.88
N THR A 31 8.96 9.90 -8.80
CA THR A 31 10.05 10.66 -9.45
C THR A 31 9.84 10.87 -10.96
N PRO A 32 9.33 9.89 -11.74
CA PRO A 32 9.11 10.08 -13.18
C PRO A 32 7.97 11.03 -13.54
N PHE A 33 7.19 11.51 -12.56
CA PHE A 33 6.01 12.36 -12.77
C PHE A 33 6.18 13.75 -12.13
N PRO A 34 7.20 14.54 -12.52
CA PRO A 34 7.48 15.85 -11.90
C PRO A 34 6.39 16.89 -12.13
N LEU A 35 5.47 16.65 -13.07
CA LEU A 35 4.31 17.50 -13.35
C LEU A 35 3.04 17.04 -12.61
N SER A 36 3.11 15.97 -11.83
CA SER A 36 1.99 15.53 -11.01
C SER A 36 1.78 16.49 -9.85
N GLY A 37 0.53 16.89 -9.62
CA GLY A 37 0.13 17.65 -8.44
C GLY A 37 -0.25 16.78 -7.25
N THR A 38 -0.37 15.46 -7.41
CA THR A 38 -0.91 14.57 -6.36
C THR A 38 -0.02 13.39 -5.98
N ARG A 39 0.89 12.92 -6.84
CA ARG A 39 1.69 11.72 -6.56
C ARG A 39 2.58 11.84 -5.34
N LEU A 40 3.24 12.99 -5.15
CA LEU A 40 4.10 13.20 -3.98
C LEU A 40 3.30 13.21 -2.68
N SER A 41 2.14 13.88 -2.64
CA SER A 41 1.31 13.91 -1.43
C SER A 41 0.70 12.54 -1.11
N ILE A 42 0.23 11.81 -2.13
CA ILE A 42 -0.27 10.44 -1.97
C ILE A 42 0.85 9.52 -1.47
N TYR A 43 2.07 9.67 -2.00
CA TYR A 43 3.22 8.89 -1.54
C TYR A 43 3.59 9.22 -0.08
N THR A 44 3.57 10.50 0.31
CA THR A 44 3.76 10.88 1.71
C THR A 44 2.70 10.23 2.60
N GLY A 45 1.43 10.26 2.21
CA GLY A 45 0.35 9.58 2.93
C GLY A 45 0.53 8.06 3.00
N LEU A 46 1.00 7.42 1.94
CA LEU A 46 1.38 6.00 1.94
C LEU A 46 2.47 5.71 2.97
N LEU A 47 3.51 6.55 3.08
CA LEU A 47 4.57 6.36 4.07
C LEU A 47 4.04 6.48 5.50
N GLU A 48 3.19 7.48 5.76
CA GLU A 48 2.53 7.66 7.06
C GLU A 48 1.61 6.48 7.40
N TYR A 49 0.89 5.94 6.41
CA TYR A 49 0.08 4.74 6.58
C TYR A 49 0.92 3.51 6.92
N ILE A 50 2.05 3.31 6.24
CA ILE A 50 2.99 2.20 6.49
C ILE A 50 3.56 2.28 7.91
N GLU A 51 3.96 3.47 8.34
CA GLU A 51 4.44 3.72 9.70
C GLU A 51 3.36 3.40 10.74
N ALA A 52 2.15 3.93 10.56
CA ALA A 52 1.04 3.70 11.47
C ALA A 52 0.61 2.23 11.55
N LEU A 53 0.62 1.50 10.42
CA LEU A 53 0.40 0.06 10.40
C LEU A 53 1.51 -0.68 11.15
N GLY A 54 2.77 -0.33 10.91
CA GLY A 54 3.91 -0.90 11.63
C GLY A 54 3.81 -0.70 13.15
N ASP A 55 3.47 0.51 13.60
CA ASP A 55 3.26 0.82 15.02
C ASP A 55 2.11 0.02 15.62
N THR A 56 1.00 -0.12 14.88
CA THR A 56 -0.17 -0.90 15.31
C THR A 56 0.19 -2.38 15.45
N LEU A 57 0.92 -2.94 14.49
CA LEU A 57 1.41 -4.32 14.53
C LEU A 57 2.37 -4.53 15.72
N ASN A 58 3.27 -3.59 15.98
CA ASN A 58 4.15 -3.63 17.15
C ASN A 58 3.37 -3.60 18.47
N GLN A 59 2.33 -2.76 18.57
CA GLN A 59 1.51 -2.62 19.77
C GLN A 59 0.81 -3.92 20.15
N VAL A 60 0.38 -4.71 19.16
CA VAL A 60 -0.27 -6.01 19.40
C VAL A 60 0.72 -7.17 19.46
N THR A 61 2.03 -6.89 19.43
CA THR A 61 3.10 -7.90 19.40
C THR A 61 2.91 -8.88 18.24
N TYR A 62 2.53 -8.37 17.08
CA TYR A 62 2.30 -9.17 15.87
C TYR A 62 3.58 -9.90 15.46
N THR A 63 3.51 -11.22 15.31
CA THR A 63 4.64 -12.07 14.92
C THR A 63 4.50 -12.66 13.52
N GLY A 64 3.40 -12.34 12.84
CA GLY A 64 3.12 -12.80 11.49
C GLY A 64 3.96 -12.09 10.42
N SER A 65 3.83 -12.56 9.18
CA SER A 65 4.29 -11.83 8.01
C SER A 65 3.29 -10.73 7.62
N TRP A 66 3.83 -9.67 7.02
CA TRP A 66 3.05 -8.56 6.50
C TRP A 66 3.56 -8.20 5.10
N GLN A 67 2.62 -8.08 4.16
CA GLN A 67 2.89 -7.61 2.81
C GLN A 67 1.83 -6.58 2.41
N LEU A 68 2.22 -5.63 1.56
CA LEU A 68 1.30 -4.69 0.92
C LEU A 68 1.21 -5.00 -0.57
N TRP A 69 0.00 -5.17 -1.06
CA TRP A 69 -0.29 -5.12 -2.49
C TRP A 69 -0.84 -3.75 -2.81
N ILE A 70 -0.23 -3.11 -3.81
CA ILE A 70 -0.58 -1.76 -4.24
C ILE A 70 -1.05 -1.85 -5.68
N ASP A 71 -2.19 -1.24 -5.98
CA ASP A 71 -2.79 -1.28 -7.31
C ASP A 71 -3.51 0.05 -7.63
N GLY A 72 -4.34 0.01 -8.65
CA GLY A 72 -5.27 1.07 -9.03
C GLY A 72 -4.58 2.22 -9.72
N SER A 73 -5.17 3.40 -9.65
CA SER A 73 -4.78 4.48 -10.56
C SER A 73 -3.37 5.03 -10.29
N PHE A 74 -2.87 4.85 -9.07
CA PHE A 74 -1.53 5.26 -8.67
C PHE A 74 -0.41 4.49 -9.38
N THR A 75 -0.61 3.20 -9.63
CA THR A 75 0.37 2.31 -10.29
C THR A 75 0.32 2.38 -11.81
N THR A 76 -0.49 3.27 -12.38
CA THR A 76 -0.58 3.55 -13.83
C THR A 76 0.23 4.78 -14.22
N ASN A 77 0.22 5.19 -15.50
CA ASN A 77 0.78 6.45 -15.95
C ASN A 77 -0.15 7.68 -15.76
N LYS A 78 -1.31 7.53 -15.09
CA LYS A 78 -2.22 8.64 -14.83
C LYS A 78 -1.47 9.76 -14.11
N LEU A 79 -1.43 10.96 -14.70
CA LEU A 79 -0.60 12.04 -14.17
C LEU A 79 -0.97 12.43 -12.74
N ASN A 80 -2.27 12.53 -12.46
CA ASN A 80 -2.81 12.90 -11.15
C ASN A 80 -3.77 11.79 -10.67
N PRO A 81 -3.27 10.71 -10.04
CA PRO A 81 -4.12 9.78 -9.32
C PRO A 81 -4.81 10.48 -8.14
N ASN A 82 -5.93 9.93 -7.67
CA ASN A 82 -6.71 10.52 -6.58
C ASN A 82 -6.22 10.05 -5.20
N ASP A 83 -5.75 8.81 -5.15
CA ASP A 83 -5.41 8.01 -3.98
C ASP A 83 -4.45 6.88 -4.40
N VAL A 84 -4.10 6.05 -3.42
CA VAL A 84 -3.41 4.77 -3.62
C VAL A 84 -4.27 3.65 -3.05
N ASP A 85 -4.51 2.61 -3.84
CA ASP A 85 -5.27 1.43 -3.43
C ASP A 85 -4.31 0.43 -2.77
N ILE A 86 -4.64 -0.02 -1.56
CA ILE A 86 -3.79 -0.91 -0.75
C ILE A 86 -4.59 -2.11 -0.26
N LEU A 87 -4.03 -3.31 -0.43
CA LEU A 87 -4.43 -4.50 0.29
C LEU A 87 -3.28 -4.95 1.19
N SER A 88 -3.46 -4.87 2.52
CA SER A 88 -2.49 -5.45 3.46
C SER A 88 -2.81 -6.92 3.70
N LEU A 89 -1.84 -7.78 3.44
CA LEU A 89 -1.91 -9.22 3.69
C LEU A 89 -1.29 -9.47 5.06
N LEU A 90 -2.09 -10.00 5.98
CA LEU A 90 -1.72 -10.28 7.36
C LEU A 90 -2.11 -11.74 7.66
N ASP A 91 -1.17 -12.54 8.15
CA ASP A 91 -1.28 -13.99 8.39
C ASP A 91 -1.55 -14.38 9.87
N ASP A 92 -1.88 -13.41 10.72
CA ASP A 92 -2.38 -13.66 12.09
C ASP A 92 -3.75 -12.99 12.30
N GLU A 93 -4.77 -13.59 11.72
CA GLU A 93 -6.17 -13.14 11.80
C GLU A 93 -6.65 -12.94 13.25
N ALA A 94 -6.21 -13.80 14.17
CA ALA A 94 -6.65 -13.77 15.56
C ALA A 94 -6.21 -12.48 16.26
N SER A 95 -4.93 -12.11 16.12
CA SER A 95 -4.39 -10.86 16.68
C SER A 95 -5.09 -9.62 16.13
N ILE A 96 -5.38 -9.60 14.82
CA ILE A 96 -6.09 -8.47 14.20
C ILE A 96 -7.52 -8.39 14.69
N ARG A 97 -8.26 -9.50 14.74
CA ARG A 97 -9.65 -9.53 15.19
C ARG A 97 -9.81 -9.15 16.65
N GLN A 98 -8.90 -9.62 17.52
CA GLN A 98 -8.92 -9.29 18.95
C GLN A 98 -8.65 -7.80 19.21
N ASN A 99 -7.90 -7.15 18.32
CA ASN A 99 -7.49 -5.75 18.45
C ASN A 99 -8.12 -4.86 17.38
N LYS A 100 -9.31 -5.20 16.88
CA LYS A 100 -9.96 -4.55 15.74
C LYS A 100 -9.98 -3.02 15.84
N ASP A 101 -10.23 -2.47 17.03
CA ASP A 101 -10.33 -1.03 17.25
C ASP A 101 -9.00 -0.29 16.98
N LEU A 102 -7.86 -0.97 17.16
CA LEU A 102 -6.55 -0.41 16.80
C LEU A 102 -6.32 -0.37 15.28
N PHE A 103 -6.93 -1.31 14.54
CA PHE A 103 -6.81 -1.41 13.09
C PHE A 103 -7.89 -0.63 12.33
N GLU A 104 -8.98 -0.24 13.00
CA GLU A 104 -10.10 0.51 12.38
C GLU A 104 -9.66 1.84 11.72
N PRO A 105 -8.76 2.65 12.29
CA PRO A 105 -8.29 3.88 11.66
C PRO A 105 -7.54 3.65 10.34
N LEU A 106 -6.99 2.45 10.17
CA LEU A 106 -6.20 2.04 9.00
C LEU A 106 -7.06 1.37 7.91
N PHE A 107 -8.39 1.35 8.07
CA PHE A 107 -9.30 0.66 7.16
C PHE A 107 -10.21 1.62 6.38
N ALA A 108 -10.30 1.40 5.06
CA ALA A 108 -11.20 2.04 4.11
C ALA A 108 -11.29 3.56 4.29
N GLN A 109 -12.50 4.08 4.54
CA GLN A 109 -12.76 5.52 4.61
C GLN A 109 -11.94 6.24 5.69
N ASN A 110 -11.61 5.56 6.80
CA ASN A 110 -10.80 6.14 7.87
C ASN A 110 -9.35 6.33 7.40
N ALA A 111 -8.80 5.33 6.70
CA ALA A 111 -7.47 5.40 6.10
C ALA A 111 -7.42 6.49 5.04
N PHE A 112 -8.45 6.58 4.20
CA PHE A 112 -8.52 7.58 3.14
C PHE A 112 -8.52 9.02 3.69
N GLN A 113 -9.28 9.28 4.76
CA GLN A 113 -9.37 10.61 5.35
C GLN A 113 -8.05 11.07 5.97
N THR A 114 -7.24 10.13 6.46
CA THR A 114 -6.02 10.43 7.21
C THR A 114 -4.80 10.42 6.29
N TYR A 115 -4.71 9.41 5.41
CA TYR A 115 -3.50 9.08 4.65
C TYR A 115 -3.69 9.13 3.14
N GLN A 116 -4.90 9.47 2.64
CA GLN A 116 -5.22 9.44 1.21
C GLN A 116 -5.02 8.04 0.58
N THR A 117 -5.23 6.99 1.38
CA THR A 117 -5.09 5.59 0.97
C THR A 117 -6.45 4.87 1.04
N ASP A 118 -6.85 4.17 -0.03
CA ASP A 118 -8.00 3.27 0.02
C ASP A 118 -7.51 1.88 0.42
N SER A 119 -7.58 1.58 1.72
CA SER A 119 -6.91 0.43 2.30
C SER A 119 -7.84 -0.65 2.84
N TYR A 120 -7.55 -1.91 2.51
CA TYR A 120 -8.27 -3.08 2.99
C TYR A 120 -7.30 -4.12 3.56
N PHE A 121 -7.84 -5.02 4.38
CA PHE A 121 -7.08 -6.13 4.95
C PHE A 121 -7.55 -7.46 4.39
N LEU A 122 -6.60 -8.26 3.92
CA LEU A 122 -6.77 -9.69 3.69
C LEU A 122 -6.14 -10.43 4.86
N LEU A 123 -7.00 -10.96 5.73
CA LEU A 123 -6.58 -11.78 6.86
C LEU A 123 -6.52 -13.22 6.41
N ASN A 124 -5.37 -13.86 6.58
CA ASN A 124 -5.20 -15.28 6.34
C ASN A 124 -4.80 -16.00 7.63
N ASN A 125 -5.13 -17.29 7.72
CA ASN A 125 -4.63 -18.17 8.79
C ASN A 125 -3.50 -19.08 8.31
N ASP A 126 -3.11 -18.97 7.04
CA ASP A 126 -2.00 -19.74 6.50
C ASP A 126 -0.69 -19.19 7.06
N THR A 127 -0.24 -19.73 8.19
CA THR A 127 1.19 -19.88 8.42
C THR A 127 1.74 -20.58 7.19
N ALA A 128 2.44 -19.86 6.33
CA ALA A 128 3.10 -20.47 5.17
C ALA A 128 3.88 -21.72 5.63
N GLN A 129 3.44 -22.89 5.16
CA GLN A 129 4.13 -24.17 5.36
C GLN A 129 5.42 -24.20 4.55
#